data_AF-A0A6A3IPM5-F1
#
_entry.id   AF-A0A6A3IPM5-F1
#
_cell.length_a   1.000
_cell.length_b   1.000
_cell.length_c   1.000
_cell.angle_alpha   90.00
_cell.angle_beta   90.00
_cell.angle_gamma   90.00
#
_symmetry.space_group_name_H-M   'P 1'
#
loop_
_entity.id
_entity.type
_entity.pdbx_description
1 polymer ?
#
loop_
_entity_poly.entity_id
_entity_poly.type
_entity_poly.pdbx_seq_one_letter_code
_entity_poly.pdbx_strand_id
1 'polypeptide(L)'
;MSAKKKRNSYSIGFMRSVAGEYKKGVNGFGFAALAAKHKIPSSSIVWKWVEQLGAMKDVAKDRQRSTRTMRRLPGAGRKPEYQQLEVQLHEWVEGRNKKGLRVKDKYIQLQALNIARGFEEQQYQRFKASTGWLDKF
;
A
#
# COMPACT_ATOMS: atom_id res chain seq x y z
N MET A 1 -6.61 0.70 -35.26
CA MET A 1 -6.39 1.35 -33.95
C MET A 1 -6.85 0.40 -32.84
N SER A 2 -5.94 -0.33 -32.18
CA SER A 2 -6.32 -1.26 -31.10
C SER A 2 -6.69 -0.45 -29.85
N ALA A 3 -7.93 -0.57 -29.36
CA ALA A 3 -8.37 0.09 -28.15
C ALA A 3 -7.51 -0.39 -26.97
N LYS A 4 -6.82 0.53 -26.27
CA LYS A 4 -6.02 0.22 -25.08
C LYS A 4 -6.89 -0.56 -24.08
N LYS A 5 -6.54 -1.83 -23.84
CA LYS A 5 -7.20 -2.69 -22.85
C LYS A 5 -7.14 -2.01 -21.48
N LYS A 6 -8.28 -1.52 -20.97
CA LYS A 6 -8.37 -0.95 -19.62
C LYS A 6 -7.98 -2.06 -18.63
N ARG A 7 -7.00 -1.78 -17.77
CA ARG A 7 -6.61 -2.69 -16.69
C ARG A 7 -7.69 -2.65 -15.61
N ASN A 8 -8.17 -3.81 -15.18
CA ASN A 8 -9.08 -3.89 -14.04
C ASN A 8 -8.29 -3.63 -12.75
N SER A 9 -8.69 -2.61 -11.99
CA SER A 9 -8.21 -2.36 -10.63
C SER A 9 -9.19 -2.99 -9.64
N TYR A 10 -8.68 -3.78 -8.70
CA TYR A 10 -9.47 -4.36 -7.63
C TYR A 10 -9.10 -3.71 -6.29
N SER A 11 -10.03 -3.68 -5.33
CA SER A 11 -9.74 -3.21 -3.98
C SER A 11 -9.04 -4.32 -3.17
N ILE A 12 -8.22 -3.95 -2.18
CA ILE A 12 -7.58 -4.95 -1.29
C ILE A 12 -8.61 -5.81 -0.58
N GLY A 13 -9.73 -5.21 -0.15
CA GLY A 13 -10.82 -5.95 0.50
C GLY A 13 -11.38 -7.05 -0.40
N PHE A 14 -11.62 -6.73 -1.68
CA PHE A 14 -12.08 -7.70 -2.66
C PHE A 14 -11.05 -8.80 -2.90
N MET A 15 -9.79 -8.43 -3.19
CA MET A 15 -8.72 -9.41 -3.42
C MET A 15 -8.55 -10.37 -2.23
N ARG A 16 -8.59 -9.84 -1.00
CA ARG A 16 -8.51 -10.61 0.24
C ARG A 16 -9.68 -11.56 0.40
N SER A 17 -10.91 -11.13 0.08
CA SER A 17 -12.10 -11.98 0.16
C SER A 17 -11.97 -13.17 -0.79
N VAL A 18 -11.64 -12.91 -2.06
CA VAL A 18 -11.48 -13.96 -3.08
C VAL A 18 -10.35 -14.93 -2.71
N ALA A 19 -9.21 -14.40 -2.27
CA ALA A 19 -8.08 -15.22 -1.85
C ALA A 19 -8.38 -16.04 -0.57
N GLY A 20 -9.22 -15.53 0.32
CA GLY A 20 -9.67 -16.23 1.54
C GLY A 20 -10.64 -17.38 1.27
N GLU A 21 -11.34 -17.39 0.14
CA GLU A 21 -12.22 -18.49 -0.27
C GLU A 21 -11.43 -19.71 -0.78
N TYR A 22 -10.17 -19.53 -1.19
CA TYR A 22 -9.37 -20.62 -1.75
C TYR A 22 -9.13 -21.77 -0.76
N LYS A 23 -9.37 -23.00 -1.24
CA LYS A 23 -9.09 -24.24 -0.49
C LYS A 23 -8.38 -25.23 -1.41
N LYS A 24 -7.20 -25.71 -0.99
CA LYS A 24 -6.41 -26.68 -1.75
C LYS A 24 -7.16 -28.01 -1.85
N GLY A 25 -7.36 -28.50 -3.07
CA GLY A 25 -7.96 -29.81 -3.34
C GLY A 25 -9.48 -29.90 -3.17
N VAL A 26 -10.18 -28.78 -2.94
CA VAL A 26 -11.65 -28.78 -2.81
C VAL A 26 -12.29 -28.34 -4.13
N ASN A 27 -13.20 -29.17 -4.66
CA ASN A 27 -13.92 -28.86 -5.89
C ASN A 27 -14.74 -27.56 -5.72
N GLY A 28 -14.71 -26.68 -6.74
CA GLY A 28 -15.35 -25.37 -6.70
C GLY A 28 -14.58 -24.26 -5.97
N PHE A 29 -13.47 -24.57 -5.27
CA PHE A 29 -12.64 -23.59 -4.55
C PHE A 29 -11.21 -23.45 -5.11
N GLY A 30 -10.93 -24.07 -6.26
CA GLY A 30 -9.69 -23.89 -6.99
C GLY A 30 -9.62 -22.53 -7.74
N PHE A 31 -8.44 -22.18 -8.24
CA PHE A 31 -8.20 -20.87 -8.88
C PHE A 31 -9.13 -20.59 -10.08
N ALA A 32 -9.37 -21.59 -10.93
CA ALA A 32 -10.24 -21.45 -12.09
C ALA A 32 -11.71 -21.25 -11.70
N ALA A 33 -12.19 -22.01 -10.71
CA ALA A 33 -13.55 -21.90 -10.20
C ALA A 33 -13.80 -20.54 -9.54
N LEU A 34 -12.85 -20.05 -8.73
CA LEU A 34 -12.91 -18.72 -8.13
C LEU A 34 -12.83 -17.61 -9.16
N ALA A 35 -12.01 -17.75 -10.19
CA ALA A 35 -11.93 -16.76 -11.27
C ALA A 35 -13.27 -16.66 -12.02
N ALA A 36 -13.90 -17.80 -12.34
CA ALA A 36 -15.21 -17.82 -12.96
C ALA A 36 -16.29 -17.20 -12.06
N LYS A 37 -16.35 -17.61 -10.78
CA LYS A 37 -17.31 -17.11 -9.78
C LYS A 37 -17.26 -15.59 -9.63
N HIS A 38 -16.05 -15.03 -9.55
CA HIS A 38 -15.83 -13.60 -9.31
C HIS A 38 -15.62 -12.78 -10.60
N LYS A 39 -15.86 -13.37 -11.78
CA LYS A 39 -15.68 -12.73 -13.10
C LYS A 39 -14.28 -12.14 -13.32
N ILE A 40 -13.26 -12.85 -12.83
CA ILE A 40 -11.86 -12.47 -12.95
C ILE A 40 -11.32 -13.05 -14.26
N PRO A 41 -10.62 -12.26 -15.09
CA PRO A 41 -10.20 -12.69 -16.43
C PRO A 41 -9.22 -13.88 -16.46
N SER A 42 -8.52 -14.16 -15.35
CA SER A 42 -7.49 -15.17 -15.30
C SER A 42 -7.39 -15.80 -13.91
N SER A 43 -7.24 -17.13 -13.88
CA SER A 43 -6.92 -17.90 -12.66
C SER A 43 -5.57 -17.52 -12.06
N SER A 44 -4.62 -17.06 -12.88
CA SER A 44 -3.30 -16.60 -12.41
C SER A 44 -3.38 -15.34 -11.52
N ILE A 45 -4.42 -14.52 -11.71
CA ILE A 45 -4.67 -13.35 -10.85
C ILE A 45 -5.08 -13.81 -9.46
N VAL A 46 -5.98 -14.80 -9.37
CA VAL A 46 -6.43 -15.38 -8.11
C VAL A 46 -5.27 -16.07 -7.39
N TRP A 47 -4.45 -16.84 -8.12
CA TRP A 47 -3.24 -17.46 -7.57
C TRP A 47 -2.31 -16.42 -6.94
N LYS A 48 -2.02 -15.32 -7.64
CA LYS A 48 -1.19 -14.23 -7.13
C LYS A 48 -1.77 -13.59 -5.87
N TRP A 49 -3.09 -13.42 -5.79
CA TRP A 49 -3.73 -12.89 -4.58
C TRP A 49 -3.66 -13.85 -3.40
N VAL A 50 -3.74 -15.15 -3.65
CA VAL A 50 -3.56 -16.18 -2.62
C VAL A 50 -2.13 -16.17 -2.09
N GLU A 51 -1.12 -16.03 -2.95
CA GLU A 51 0.29 -15.85 -2.54
C GLU A 51 0.48 -14.58 -1.69
N GLN A 52 -0.19 -13.49 -2.06
CA GLN A 52 -0.12 -12.20 -1.35
C GLN A 52 -1.09 -12.08 -0.15
N LEU A 53 -1.82 -13.13 0.20
CA LEU A 53 -2.88 -13.07 1.22
C LEU A 53 -2.35 -12.65 2.60
N GLY A 54 -1.13 -13.06 2.96
CA GLY A 54 -0.45 -12.63 4.20
C GLY A 54 -0.28 -11.12 4.24
N ALA A 55 0.39 -10.55 3.22
CA ALA A 55 0.59 -9.11 3.09
C ALA A 55 -0.75 -8.32 3.06
N MET A 56 -1.80 -8.85 2.44
CA MET A 56 -3.14 -8.24 2.47
C MET A 56 -3.74 -8.21 3.87
N LYS A 57 -3.50 -9.24 4.69
CA LYS A 57 -3.97 -9.29 6.09
C LYS A 57 -3.20 -8.28 6.95
N ASP A 58 -1.90 -8.15 6.75
CA ASP A 58 -1.07 -7.20 7.50
C ASP A 58 -1.46 -5.75 7.17
N VAL A 59 -1.59 -5.43 5.88
CA VAL A 59 -2.11 -4.11 5.43
C VAL A 59 -3.53 -3.84 5.94
N ALA A 60 -4.36 -4.87 6.12
CA ALA A 60 -5.70 -4.69 6.67
C ALA A 60 -5.69 -4.47 8.19
N LYS A 61 -4.70 -5.02 8.92
CA LYS A 61 -4.50 -4.83 10.36
C LYS A 61 -3.86 -3.47 10.68
N ASP A 62 -3.11 -2.89 9.74
CA ASP A 62 -2.58 -1.52 9.82
C ASP A 62 -3.70 -0.47 9.78
N ARG A 63 -4.43 -0.39 10.88
CA ARG A 63 -5.40 0.69 11.20
C ARG A 63 -4.72 2.05 11.39
N GLN A 64 -3.39 2.07 11.36
CA GLN A 64 -2.50 3.19 11.68
C GLN A 64 -2.03 3.96 10.46
N ARG A 65 -2.16 3.41 9.24
CA ARG A 65 -1.98 4.21 8.02
C ARG A 65 -3.09 5.26 8.01
N SER A 66 -2.66 6.53 8.09
CA SER A 66 -3.53 7.70 7.97
C SER A 66 -4.59 7.44 6.89
N THR A 67 -5.85 7.72 7.20
CA THR A 67 -7.00 7.56 6.29
C THR A 67 -6.85 8.29 4.95
N ARG A 68 -5.79 9.09 4.80
CA ARG A 68 -5.41 9.81 3.58
C ARG A 68 -4.85 8.90 2.48
N THR A 69 -4.14 7.82 2.83
CA THR A 69 -3.48 6.97 1.83
C THR A 69 -4.27 5.67 1.72
N MET A 70 -4.89 5.41 0.56
CA MET A 70 -5.55 4.12 0.29
C MET A 70 -4.64 2.98 0.76
N ARG A 71 -5.19 2.04 1.55
CA ARG A 71 -4.48 0.82 1.93
C ARG A 71 -4.06 0.12 0.64
N ARG A 72 -2.75 0.01 0.42
CA ARG A 72 -2.13 -0.56 -0.78
C ARG A 72 -1.19 -1.68 -0.36
N LEU A 73 -1.08 -2.70 -1.21
CA LEU A 73 -0.11 -3.76 -1.02
C LEU A 73 1.31 -3.17 -1.08
N PRO A 74 2.28 -3.73 -0.35
CA PRO A 74 3.68 -3.32 -0.48
C PRO A 74 4.11 -3.44 -1.95
N GLY A 75 4.73 -2.37 -2.48
CA GLY A 75 5.14 -2.28 -3.89
C GLY A 75 4.02 -1.92 -4.88
N ALA A 76 2.77 -1.77 -4.44
CA ALA A 76 1.66 -1.34 -5.29
C ALA A 76 1.43 0.18 -5.24
N GLY A 77 1.40 0.83 -6.41
CA GLY A 77 1.12 2.26 -6.55
C GLY A 77 2.32 3.07 -7.04
N ARG A 78 2.24 4.39 -6.91
CA ARG A 78 3.35 5.30 -7.23
C ARG A 78 4.48 5.04 -6.24
N LYS A 79 5.69 4.80 -6.75
CA LYS A 79 6.89 4.73 -5.91
C LYS A 79 7.13 6.10 -5.27
N PRO A 80 7.33 6.16 -3.95
CA PRO A 80 7.65 7.42 -3.29
C PRO A 80 8.93 7.98 -3.87
N GLU A 81 8.94 9.29 -4.11
CA GLU A 81 10.09 10.01 -4.67
C GLU A 81 11.27 9.99 -3.71
N TYR A 82 10.98 9.92 -2.41
CA TYR A 82 11.95 9.93 -1.31
C TYR A 82 11.76 8.70 -0.41
N GLN A 83 11.96 7.50 -0.97
CA GLN A 83 11.59 6.24 -0.29
C GLN A 83 12.24 6.07 1.09
N GLN A 84 13.54 6.31 1.23
CA GLN A 84 14.23 6.11 2.51
C GLN A 84 13.76 7.10 3.58
N LEU A 85 13.55 8.37 3.18
CA LEU A 85 12.99 9.41 4.05
C LEU A 85 11.58 9.05 4.53
N GLU A 86 10.71 8.61 3.61
CA GLU A 86 9.33 8.25 3.95
C GLU A 86 9.26 7.03 4.88
N VAL A 87 10.18 6.06 4.74
CA VAL A 87 10.29 4.92 5.66
C VAL A 87 10.64 5.38 7.07
N GLN A 88 11.69 6.17 7.24
CA GLN A 88 12.07 6.69 8.56
C GLN A 88 10.97 7.55 9.19
N LEU A 89 10.27 8.34 8.37
CA LEU A 89 9.17 9.17 8.83
C LEU A 89 7.95 8.33 9.26
N HIS A 90 7.64 7.25 8.55
CA HIS A 90 6.60 6.30 8.95
C HIS A 90 6.91 5.66 10.31
N GLU A 91 8.14 5.16 10.50
CA GLU A 91 8.58 4.59 11.79
C GLU A 91 8.44 5.59 12.94
N TRP A 92 8.79 6.85 12.70
CA TRP A 92 8.62 7.91 13.68
C TRP A 92 7.15 8.20 14.01
N VAL A 93 6.27 8.27 13.00
CA VAL A 93 4.82 8.45 13.21
C VAL A 93 4.23 7.26 13.97
N GLU A 94 4.59 6.04 13.63
CA GLU A 94 4.17 4.83 14.35
C GLU A 94 4.63 4.85 15.80
N GLY A 95 5.87 5.24 16.07
CA GLY A 95 6.40 5.40 17.42
C GLY A 95 5.61 6.42 18.26
N ARG A 96 5.11 7.50 17.64
CA ARG A 96 4.24 8.49 18.29
C ARG A 96 2.82 7.95 18.52
N ASN A 97 2.25 7.30 17.52
CA ASN A 97 0.91 6.75 17.63
C ASN A 97 0.84 5.60 18.66
N LYS A 98 1.88 4.77 18.79
CA LYS A 98 2.00 3.75 19.86
C LYS A 98 1.95 4.35 21.26
N LYS A 99 2.35 5.62 21.40
CA LYS A 99 2.25 6.40 22.65
C LYS A 99 0.89 7.12 22.81
N GLY A 100 -0.08 6.86 21.93
CA GLY A 100 -1.38 7.53 21.93
C GLY A 100 -1.35 8.97 21.43
N LEU A 101 -0.22 9.45 20.89
CA LEU A 101 -0.06 10.81 20.41
C LEU A 101 -0.42 10.92 18.94
N ARG A 102 -1.43 11.73 18.62
CA ARG A 102 -1.75 12.08 17.23
C ARG A 102 -0.80 13.17 16.72
N VAL A 103 -0.02 12.84 15.69
CA VAL A 103 0.90 13.80 15.06
C VAL A 103 0.14 14.74 14.12
N LYS A 104 0.36 16.06 14.23
CA LYS A 104 -0.20 17.04 13.28
C LYS A 104 0.68 17.15 12.03
N ASP A 105 0.05 17.45 10.90
CA ASP A 105 0.69 17.67 9.59
C ASP A 105 1.95 18.55 9.64
N LYS A 106 1.90 19.68 10.34
CA LYS A 106 3.05 20.59 10.51
C LYS A 106 4.27 19.88 11.14
N TYR A 107 4.04 18.98 12.10
CA TYR A 107 5.11 18.22 12.73
C TYR A 107 5.64 17.11 11.82
N ILE A 108 4.78 16.52 10.98
CA ILE A 108 5.21 15.55 9.97
C ILE A 108 6.14 16.25 8.96
N GLN A 109 5.75 17.42 8.46
CA GLN A 109 6.57 18.22 7.53
C GLN A 109 7.90 18.63 8.18
N LEU A 110 7.88 19.11 9.42
CA LEU A 110 9.08 19.49 10.15
C LEU A 110 10.03 18.30 10.34
N GLN A 111 9.50 17.14 10.74
CA GLN A 111 10.30 15.95 10.93
C GLN A 111 10.85 15.43 9.58
N ALA A 112 10.06 15.51 8.51
CA ALA A 112 10.52 15.16 7.16
C ALA A 112 11.71 16.02 6.72
N LEU A 113 11.67 17.33 6.99
CA LEU A 113 12.80 18.24 6.71
C LEU A 113 14.03 17.90 7.56
N ASN A 114 13.84 17.56 8.84
CA ASN A 114 14.96 17.16 9.71
C ASN A 114 15.62 15.87 9.22
N ILE A 115 14.82 14.88 8.82
CA ILE A 115 15.32 13.63 8.23
C ILE A 115 16.04 13.91 6.90
N ALA A 116 15.46 14.74 6.03
CA ALA A 116 16.07 15.10 4.75
C ALA A 116 17.45 15.73 4.89
N ARG A 117 17.65 16.58 5.91
CA ARG A 117 18.94 17.20 6.22
C ARG A 117 20.02 16.20 6.66
N GLY A 118 19.60 15.04 7.17
CA GLY A 118 20.52 13.96 7.56
C GLY A 118 21.03 13.13 6.38
N PHE A 119 20.47 13.30 5.18
CA PHE A 119 20.94 12.62 3.98
C PHE A 119 21.91 13.50 3.18
N GLU A 120 23.01 12.92 2.74
CA GLU A 120 24.01 13.60 1.91
C GLU A 120 23.58 13.71 0.44
N GLU A 121 22.64 12.87 -0.02
CA GLU A 121 22.26 12.81 -1.43
C GLU A 121 21.59 14.12 -1.90
N GLN A 122 22.02 14.59 -3.06
CA GLN A 122 21.60 15.88 -3.63
C GLN A 122 20.07 15.98 -3.87
N GLN A 123 19.40 14.83 -4.03
CA GLN A 123 17.94 14.77 -4.14
C GLN A 123 17.22 15.28 -2.89
N TYR A 124 17.77 15.03 -1.69
CA TYR A 124 17.17 15.45 -0.42
C TYR A 124 17.45 16.93 -0.10
N GLN A 125 18.52 17.52 -0.65
CA GLN A 125 18.81 18.95 -0.50
C GLN A 125 17.71 19.83 -1.11
N ARG A 126 17.02 19.33 -2.15
CA ARG A 126 15.90 20.04 -2.81
C ARG A 126 14.54 19.71 -2.19
N PHE A 127 14.48 18.85 -1.18
CA PHE A 127 13.24 18.45 -0.55
C PHE A 127 12.60 19.61 0.23
N LYS A 128 11.32 19.89 -0.02
CA LYS A 128 10.59 21.04 0.56
C LYS A 128 9.41 20.66 1.47
N ALA A 129 9.21 19.36 1.75
CA ALA A 129 8.07 18.85 2.54
C ALA A 129 6.73 19.53 2.21
N SER A 130 6.47 19.77 0.91
CA SER A 130 5.33 20.58 0.48
C SER A 130 3.99 19.93 0.85
N THR A 131 2.92 20.71 0.91
CA THR A 131 1.57 20.18 1.17
C THR A 131 1.20 19.09 0.16
N GLY A 132 1.55 19.29 -1.12
CA GLY A 132 1.29 18.30 -2.17
C GLY A 132 2.19 17.06 -2.15
N TRP A 133 3.29 17.08 -1.39
CA TRP A 133 4.02 15.86 -1.03
C TRP A 133 3.36 15.19 0.18
N LEU A 134 2.99 15.96 1.20
CA LEU A 134 2.34 15.45 2.40
C LEU A 134 1.01 14.76 2.09
N ASP A 135 0.21 15.27 1.16
CA ASP A 135 -1.04 14.63 0.74
C ASP A 135 -0.83 13.26 0.05
N LYS A 136 0.40 12.98 -0.40
CA LYS A 136 0.78 11.69 -1.01
C LYS A 136 1.44 10.73 -0.02
N PHE A 137 1.93 11.24 1.11
CA PHE A 137 2.53 10.51 2.22
C PHE A 137 1.40 9.88 3.08
#